data_AF-A0A1M7IHV6-F1
#
_entry.id   AF-A0A1M7IHV6-F1
#
_cell.length_a   1.000
_cell.length_b   1.000
_cell.length_c   1.000
_cell.angle_alpha   90.00
_cell.angle_beta   90.00
_cell.angle_gamma   90.00
#
_symmetry.space_group_name_H-M   'P 1'
#
loop_
_entity.id
_entity.type
_entity.pdbx_description
1 polymer ?
#
loop_
_entity_poly.entity_id
_entity_poly.type
_entity_poly.pdbx_seq_one_letter_code
_entity_poly.pdbx_strand_id
1 'polypeptide(L)'
;MPHDHHDHDHTHDHDHGGLSPSGHPYRADNDAPLSYWQRMEIAVRELMIEKGHLTADQVSAQIDRMDARSPANGAAVVARAWVDPDFRARLLADAGDASREMGFDIGPLHLIAVENTEDVHNLIVCTLCSCYPRNLLGLPPDWYKTREYRSRAVREPRAVLREFGLDLPDSTTIRVHDSTADMRYIVLPARPSGTDGMDQDALAALVTRDSMIGTGLPRQP
;
A
#
# COMPACT_ATOMS: atom_id res chain seq x y z
N MET A 1 78.36 24.56 20.10
CA MET A 1 77.43 25.54 19.50
C MET A 1 76.08 24.89 19.44
N PRO A 2 75.11 25.33 20.26
CA PRO A 2 73.74 24.84 20.21
C PRO A 2 72.96 25.62 19.15
N HIS A 3 72.00 24.97 18.48
CA HIS A 3 70.93 25.66 17.80
C HIS A 3 69.61 25.16 18.37
N ASP A 4 69.00 26.02 19.18
CA ASP A 4 67.62 25.93 19.59
C ASP A 4 66.72 26.05 18.36
N HIS A 5 65.85 25.06 18.17
CA HIS A 5 64.63 25.21 17.40
C HIS A 5 63.48 24.78 18.29
N HIS A 6 62.86 25.77 18.93
CA HIS A 6 61.44 25.71 19.20
C HIS A 6 60.72 25.71 17.84
N ASP A 7 59.81 24.76 17.61
CA ASP A 7 58.43 25.13 17.29
C ASP A 7 57.49 23.92 17.08
N HIS A 8 56.37 24.06 17.80
CA HIS A 8 55.01 23.61 17.50
C HIS A 8 54.70 22.11 17.41
N ASP A 9 54.33 21.59 18.58
CA ASP A 9 53.41 20.47 18.77
C ASP A 9 52.02 20.85 18.20
N HIS A 10 51.72 20.39 16.98
CA HIS A 10 50.37 20.41 16.44
C HIS A 10 49.72 19.05 16.71
N THR A 11 49.11 18.93 17.89
CA THR A 11 48.10 17.92 18.17
C THR A 11 46.85 18.27 17.36
N HIS A 12 46.79 17.78 16.13
CA HIS A 12 45.54 17.73 15.37
C HIS A 12 44.69 16.58 15.92
N ASP A 13 43.96 16.88 16.99
CA ASP A 13 42.87 16.05 17.49
C ASP A 13 41.72 16.16 16.48
N HIS A 14 41.81 15.40 15.39
CA HIS A 14 40.72 15.25 14.45
C HIS A 14 39.69 14.30 15.05
N ASP A 15 38.77 14.87 15.83
CA ASP A 15 37.50 14.25 16.18
C ASP A 15 36.68 14.05 14.89
N HIS A 16 37.02 13.00 14.14
CA HIS A 16 36.22 12.50 13.03
C HIS A 16 35.01 11.77 13.61
N GLY A 17 34.08 12.55 14.17
CA GLY A 17 32.80 12.07 14.66
C GLY A 17 32.03 11.37 13.53
N GLY A 18 32.23 10.06 13.38
CA GLY A 18 31.38 9.13 12.63
C GLY A 18 31.19 9.38 11.13
N LEU A 19 31.83 10.36 10.51
CA LEU A 19 31.64 10.72 9.09
C LEU A 19 32.80 10.20 8.22
N SER A 20 32.46 9.66 7.05
CA SER A 20 33.38 9.31 5.96
C SER A 20 34.06 10.55 5.36
N PRO A 21 35.15 10.39 4.58
CA PRO A 21 35.83 11.50 3.90
C PRO A 21 34.94 12.34 2.98
N SER A 22 33.79 11.80 2.56
CA SER A 22 32.78 12.48 1.75
C SER A 22 31.69 13.18 2.57
N GLY A 23 31.80 13.19 3.91
CA GLY A 23 30.86 13.86 4.81
C GLY A 23 29.57 13.07 5.09
N HIS A 24 29.53 11.77 4.79
CA HIS A 24 28.39 10.90 5.12
C HIS A 24 28.69 10.04 6.34
N PRO A 25 27.74 9.81 7.25
CA PRO A 25 27.96 8.92 8.39
C PRO A 25 28.33 7.52 7.91
N TYR A 26 29.33 6.91 8.55
CA TYR A 26 29.65 5.50 8.36
C TYR A 26 28.39 4.69 8.72
N ARG A 27 27.75 4.12 7.70
CA ARG A 27 26.70 3.12 7.89
C ARG A 27 27.39 1.77 8.01
N ALA A 28 26.93 0.96 8.96
CA ALA A 28 27.31 -0.45 8.98
C ALA A 28 26.94 -1.06 7.63
N ASP A 29 27.86 -1.83 7.05
CA ASP A 29 27.59 -2.57 5.83
C ASP A 29 26.42 -3.53 6.09
N ASN A 30 25.51 -3.69 5.14
CA ASN A 30 24.36 -4.57 5.28
C ASN A 30 24.71 -6.06 5.08
N ASP A 31 26.00 -6.39 5.13
CA ASP A 31 26.59 -7.73 5.05
C ASP A 31 26.36 -8.53 6.35
N ALA A 32 25.08 -8.64 6.76
CA ALA A 32 24.69 -9.56 7.82
C ALA A 32 24.61 -10.98 7.27
N PRO A 33 24.95 -12.01 8.09
CA PRO A 33 24.67 -13.39 7.72
C PRO A 33 23.19 -13.57 7.40
N LEU A 34 22.89 -14.31 6.33
CA LEU A 34 21.51 -14.59 5.95
C LEU A 34 20.73 -15.19 7.13
N SER A 35 19.56 -14.61 7.40
CA SER A 35 18.61 -15.17 8.34
C SER A 35 18.21 -16.60 7.95
N TYR A 36 17.63 -17.34 8.90
CA TYR A 36 17.08 -18.66 8.60
C TYR A 36 16.07 -18.62 7.44
N TRP A 37 15.17 -17.63 7.43
CA TRP A 37 14.12 -17.51 6.41
C TRP A 37 14.66 -17.11 5.04
N GLN A 38 15.69 -16.26 4.98
CA GLN A 38 16.37 -15.95 3.71
C GLN A 38 17.07 -17.18 3.14
N ARG A 39 17.76 -17.98 3.98
CA ARG A 39 18.37 -19.24 3.51
C ARG A 39 17.32 -20.25 3.02
N MET A 40 16.19 -20.33 3.71
CA MET A 40 15.08 -21.21 3.31
C MET A 40 14.46 -20.78 1.98
N GLU A 41 14.23 -19.47 1.77
CA GLU A 41 13.73 -18.96 0.48
C GLU A 41 14.69 -19.32 -0.66
N ILE A 42 15.99 -19.03 -0.49
CA ILE A 42 17.00 -19.33 -1.51
C ILE A 42 17.02 -20.83 -1.82
N ALA A 43 17.05 -21.69 -0.79
CA ALA A 43 17.08 -23.14 -0.99
C ALA A 43 15.85 -23.66 -1.76
N VAL A 44 14.65 -23.16 -1.45
CA VAL A 44 13.42 -23.54 -2.17
C VAL A 44 13.44 -23.03 -3.60
N ARG A 45 13.83 -21.76 -3.82
CA ARG A 45 13.91 -21.15 -5.16
C ARG A 45 14.88 -21.90 -6.06
N GLU A 46 16.11 -22.15 -5.59
CA GLU A 46 17.13 -22.88 -6.35
C GLU A 46 16.70 -24.33 -6.65
N LEU A 47 16.11 -25.03 -5.68
CA LEU A 47 15.61 -26.40 -5.90
C LEU A 47 14.51 -26.45 -6.98
N MET A 48 13.63 -25.45 -7.03
CA MET A 48 12.58 -25.38 -8.04
C MET A 48 13.14 -25.06 -9.44
N ILE A 49 14.25 -24.30 -9.50
CA ILE A 49 14.99 -24.03 -10.74
C ILE A 49 15.71 -25.29 -11.22
N GLU A 50 16.43 -25.98 -10.34
CA GLU A 50 17.14 -27.22 -10.66
C GLU A 50 16.18 -28.30 -11.19
N LYS A 51 14.97 -28.38 -10.63
CA LYS A 51 13.92 -29.29 -11.08
C LYS A 51 13.19 -28.85 -12.36
N GLY A 52 13.52 -27.68 -12.91
CA GLY A 52 12.92 -27.15 -14.15
C GLY A 52 11.46 -26.72 -14.01
N HIS A 53 10.98 -26.46 -12.78
CA HIS A 53 9.62 -25.96 -12.56
C HIS A 53 9.49 -24.45 -12.78
N LEU A 54 10.60 -23.72 -12.68
CA LEU A 54 10.71 -22.28 -12.92
C LEU A 54 12.13 -21.92 -13.35
N THR A 55 12.31 -20.75 -13.97
CA THR A 55 13.63 -20.21 -14.33
C THR A 55 13.96 -18.99 -13.48
N ALA A 56 15.24 -18.64 -13.38
CA ALA A 56 15.67 -17.40 -12.71
C ALA A 56 14.99 -16.17 -13.33
N ASP A 57 14.90 -16.10 -14.67
CA ASP A 57 14.24 -15.01 -15.38
C ASP A 57 12.75 -14.91 -15.06
N GLN A 58 12.06 -16.05 -14.89
CA GLN A 58 10.66 -16.07 -14.49
C GLN A 58 10.47 -15.53 -13.07
N VAL A 59 11.40 -15.81 -12.15
CA VAL A 59 11.38 -15.26 -10.79
C VAL A 59 11.57 -13.75 -10.82
N SER A 60 12.62 -13.26 -11.49
CA SER A 60 12.90 -11.83 -11.60
C SER A 60 11.73 -11.09 -12.25
N ALA A 61 11.21 -11.58 -13.37
CA ALA A 61 10.06 -10.99 -14.04
C ALA A 61 8.80 -10.99 -13.15
N GLN A 62 8.63 -11.98 -12.26
CA GLN A 62 7.52 -11.99 -11.32
C GLN A 62 7.69 -10.97 -10.20
N ILE A 63 8.91 -10.76 -9.70
CA ILE A 63 9.23 -9.71 -8.72
C ILE A 63 8.94 -8.34 -9.32
N ASP A 64 9.48 -8.06 -10.51
CA ASP A 64 9.27 -6.78 -11.21
C ASP A 64 7.77 -6.50 -11.43
N ARG A 65 7.01 -7.53 -11.82
CA ARG A 65 5.55 -7.42 -11.98
C ARG A 65 4.81 -7.18 -10.67
N MET A 66 5.31 -7.66 -9.52
CA MET A 66 4.71 -7.36 -8.22
C MET A 66 5.03 -5.94 -7.78
N ASP A 67 6.28 -5.51 -7.92
CA ASP A 67 6.77 -4.22 -7.46
C ASP A 67 6.21 -3.06 -8.29
N ALA A 68 5.92 -3.29 -9.57
CA ALA A 68 5.26 -2.30 -10.43
C ALA A 68 3.81 -1.98 -10.02
N ARG A 69 3.18 -2.77 -9.14
CA ARG A 69 1.79 -2.57 -8.77
C ARG A 69 1.65 -1.44 -7.76
N SER A 70 0.76 -0.50 -8.06
CA SER A 70 0.48 0.65 -7.20
C SER A 70 -1.03 0.83 -7.02
N PRO A 71 -1.47 1.62 -6.02
CA PRO A 71 -2.87 1.97 -5.85
C PRO A 71 -3.40 2.98 -6.88
N ALA A 72 -2.58 3.42 -7.85
CA ALA A 72 -2.96 4.43 -8.83
C ALA A 72 -4.12 3.98 -9.74
N ASN A 73 -4.19 2.69 -10.09
CA ASN A 73 -5.27 2.17 -10.92
C ASN A 73 -6.62 2.30 -10.20
N GLY A 74 -6.68 1.95 -8.91
CA GLY A 74 -7.89 2.13 -8.10
C GLY A 74 -8.27 3.60 -7.95
N ALA A 75 -7.29 4.49 -7.76
CA ALA A 75 -7.53 5.93 -7.72
C ALA A 75 -8.14 6.46 -9.02
N ALA A 76 -7.66 6.00 -10.18
CA ALA A 76 -8.22 6.35 -11.48
C ALA A 76 -9.68 5.86 -11.63
N VAL A 77 -9.98 4.64 -11.19
CA VAL A 77 -11.36 4.10 -11.19
C VAL A 77 -12.29 4.96 -10.34
N VAL A 78 -11.88 5.30 -9.11
CA VAL A 78 -12.66 6.15 -8.20
C VAL A 78 -12.87 7.54 -8.79
N ALA A 79 -11.80 8.17 -9.31
CA ALA A 79 -11.87 9.50 -9.89
C ALA A 79 -12.81 9.55 -11.09
N ARG A 80 -12.79 8.54 -11.98
CA ARG A 80 -13.74 8.44 -13.08
C ARG A 80 -15.17 8.32 -12.57
N ALA A 81 -15.43 7.49 -11.57
CA ALA A 81 -16.77 7.35 -10.97
C ALA A 81 -17.29 8.65 -10.32
N TRP A 82 -16.40 9.54 -9.87
CA TRP A 82 -16.80 10.86 -9.35
C TRP A 82 -17.21 11.88 -10.42
N VAL A 83 -16.81 11.69 -11.68
CA VAL A 83 -17.09 12.63 -12.79
C VAL A 83 -18.01 12.05 -13.87
N ASP A 84 -18.17 10.73 -13.92
CA ASP A 84 -18.99 10.00 -14.89
C ASP A 84 -20.05 9.16 -14.14
N PRO A 85 -21.28 9.69 -13.97
CA PRO A 85 -22.36 9.00 -13.27
C PRO A 85 -22.76 7.67 -13.92
N ASP A 86 -22.65 7.55 -15.24
CA ASP A 86 -22.98 6.32 -15.97
C ASP A 86 -21.92 5.25 -15.70
N PHE A 87 -20.63 5.63 -15.66
CA PHE A 87 -19.56 4.74 -15.22
C PHE A 87 -19.71 4.35 -13.76
N ARG A 88 -20.08 5.28 -12.87
CA ARG A 88 -20.38 4.97 -11.46
C ARG A 88 -21.48 3.91 -11.32
N ALA A 89 -22.56 4.05 -12.08
CA ALA A 89 -23.65 3.06 -12.09
C ALA A 89 -23.15 1.68 -12.54
N ARG A 90 -22.31 1.61 -13.59
CA ARG A 90 -21.70 0.34 -14.04
C ARG A 90 -20.73 -0.23 -13.02
N LEU A 91 -19.88 0.61 -12.41
CA LEU A 91 -18.92 0.22 -11.38
C LEU A 91 -19.61 -0.43 -10.18
N LEU A 92 -20.75 0.10 -9.74
CA LEU A 92 -21.53 -0.45 -8.63
C LEU A 92 -22.29 -1.72 -9.00
N ALA A 93 -22.59 -1.94 -10.30
CA ALA A 93 -23.23 -3.15 -10.79
C ALA A 93 -22.22 -4.30 -10.99
N ASP A 94 -21.08 -4.02 -11.62
CA ASP A 94 -19.96 -4.95 -11.80
C ASP A 94 -18.64 -4.17 -11.86
N ALA A 95 -17.89 -4.18 -10.76
CA ALA A 95 -16.66 -3.41 -10.69
C ALA A 95 -15.51 -4.04 -11.48
N GLY A 96 -15.60 -5.35 -11.74
CA GLY A 96 -14.64 -6.06 -12.58
C GLY A 96 -14.71 -5.57 -14.01
N ASP A 97 -15.90 -5.63 -14.60
CA ASP A 97 -16.13 -5.22 -15.99
C ASP A 97 -15.90 -3.72 -16.18
N ALA A 98 -16.39 -2.88 -15.26
CA ALA A 98 -16.16 -1.43 -15.34
C ALA A 98 -14.65 -1.09 -15.28
N SER A 99 -13.88 -1.75 -14.42
CA SER A 99 -12.42 -1.52 -14.36
C SER A 99 -11.71 -2.02 -15.62
N ARG A 100 -12.20 -3.08 -16.29
CA ARG A 100 -11.66 -3.56 -17.57
C ARG A 100 -11.93 -2.60 -18.73
N GLU A 101 -13.03 -1.82 -18.70
CA GLU A 101 -13.26 -0.73 -19.66
C GLU A 101 -12.12 0.30 -19.67
N MET A 102 -11.42 0.46 -18.54
CA MET A 102 -10.26 1.35 -18.39
C MET A 102 -8.94 0.68 -18.76
N GLY A 103 -8.95 -0.59 -19.19
CA GLY A 103 -7.76 -1.36 -19.54
C GLY A 103 -7.04 -2.01 -18.36
N PHE A 104 -7.63 -2.02 -17.16
CA PHE A 104 -7.02 -2.63 -15.99
C PHE A 104 -7.30 -4.14 -15.93
N ASP A 105 -6.25 -4.93 -15.71
CA ASP A 105 -6.38 -6.37 -15.48
C ASP A 105 -6.84 -6.64 -14.04
N ILE A 106 -8.08 -7.06 -13.85
CA ILE A 106 -8.63 -7.41 -12.52
C ILE A 106 -8.32 -8.86 -12.13
N GLY A 107 -7.68 -9.63 -13.02
CA GLY A 107 -7.42 -11.05 -12.83
C GLY A 107 -8.72 -11.86 -12.75
N PRO A 108 -8.70 -13.03 -12.07
CA PRO A 108 -9.87 -13.89 -11.91
C PRO A 108 -10.80 -13.47 -10.77
N LEU A 109 -10.61 -12.27 -10.20
CA LEU A 109 -11.32 -11.82 -9.01
C LEU A 109 -12.75 -11.39 -9.37
N HIS A 110 -13.73 -11.74 -8.54
CA HIS A 110 -15.03 -11.07 -8.57
C HIS A 110 -14.92 -9.77 -7.77
N LEU A 111 -14.65 -8.67 -8.46
CA LEU A 111 -14.46 -7.35 -7.84
C LEU A 111 -15.81 -6.68 -7.61
N ILE A 112 -16.01 -6.16 -6.40
CA ILE A 112 -17.24 -5.48 -5.96
C ILE A 112 -16.88 -4.10 -5.43
N ALA A 113 -17.49 -3.06 -6.00
CA ALA A 113 -17.38 -1.70 -5.46
C ALA A 113 -18.48 -1.47 -4.42
N VAL A 114 -18.10 -0.95 -3.26
CA VAL A 114 -19.02 -0.60 -2.18
C VAL A 114 -18.93 0.88 -1.88
N GLU A 115 -20.06 1.57 -1.98
CA GLU A 115 -20.09 3.03 -1.94
C GLU A 115 -20.27 3.58 -0.54
N ASN A 116 -19.42 4.55 -0.18
CA ASN A 116 -19.65 5.41 0.98
C ASN A 116 -20.67 6.50 0.63
N THR A 117 -21.60 6.70 1.55
CA THR A 117 -22.62 7.77 1.50
C THR A 117 -22.55 8.59 2.78
N GLU A 118 -23.41 9.59 2.93
CA GLU A 118 -23.52 10.37 4.17
C GLU A 118 -23.83 9.47 5.39
N ASP A 119 -24.67 8.45 5.19
CA ASP A 119 -25.15 7.58 6.26
C ASP A 119 -24.37 6.26 6.40
N VAL A 120 -23.57 5.89 5.41
CA VAL A 120 -22.90 4.58 5.36
C VAL A 120 -21.42 4.72 5.02
N HIS A 121 -20.57 4.15 5.88
CA HIS A 121 -19.13 4.00 5.64
C HIS A 121 -18.77 2.51 5.53
N ASN A 122 -18.04 2.14 4.49
CA ASN A 122 -17.62 0.76 4.25
C ASN A 122 -16.17 0.57 4.71
N LEU A 123 -15.87 -0.60 5.27
CA LEU A 123 -14.52 -1.00 5.70
C LEU A 123 -14.24 -2.42 5.22
N ILE A 124 -13.08 -2.65 4.61
CA ILE A 124 -12.73 -3.95 4.02
C ILE A 124 -11.71 -4.69 4.87
N VAL A 125 -11.94 -5.98 5.10
CA VAL A 125 -11.02 -6.86 5.84
C VAL A 125 -10.95 -8.24 5.18
N CYS A 126 -9.91 -9.00 5.51
CA CYS A 126 -9.86 -10.44 5.30
C CYS A 126 -9.49 -11.10 6.63
N THR A 127 -10.49 -11.51 7.40
CA THR A 127 -10.27 -12.06 8.74
C THR A 127 -9.44 -13.35 8.69
N LEU A 128 -9.60 -14.14 7.64
CA LEU A 128 -8.96 -15.46 7.49
C LEU A 128 -7.49 -15.39 7.06
N CYS A 129 -7.10 -14.41 6.25
CA CYS A 129 -5.71 -14.31 5.76
C CYS A 129 -5.28 -12.90 5.39
N SER A 130 -5.38 -12.53 4.11
CA SER A 130 -4.89 -11.26 3.54
C SER A 130 -5.41 -11.00 2.12
N CYS A 131 -6.60 -11.51 1.78
CA CYS A 131 -7.25 -11.30 0.49
C CYS A 131 -7.32 -9.80 0.15
N TYR A 132 -6.84 -9.41 -1.04
CA TYR A 132 -6.71 -8.00 -1.43
C TYR A 132 -6.73 -7.85 -2.96
N PRO A 133 -7.34 -6.80 -3.54
CA PRO A 133 -7.39 -6.58 -4.99
C PRO A 133 -6.06 -6.04 -5.54
N ARG A 134 -5.02 -6.90 -5.55
CA ARG A 134 -3.62 -6.48 -5.80
C ARG A 134 -3.37 -5.83 -7.15
N ASN A 135 -4.09 -6.23 -8.18
CA ASN A 135 -3.90 -5.64 -9.51
C ASN A 135 -4.43 -4.20 -9.61
N LEU A 136 -5.29 -3.80 -8.67
CA LEU A 136 -5.89 -2.46 -8.64
C LEU A 136 -5.27 -1.59 -7.54
N LEU A 137 -4.97 -2.18 -6.38
CA LEU A 137 -4.54 -1.45 -5.18
C LEU A 137 -3.08 -1.70 -4.76
N GLY A 138 -2.31 -2.48 -5.52
CA GLY A 138 -0.94 -2.85 -5.16
C GLY A 138 -0.85 -3.95 -4.10
N LEU A 139 0.32 -4.13 -3.50
CA LEU A 139 0.46 -5.04 -2.36
C LEU A 139 -0.28 -4.47 -1.14
N PRO A 140 -0.97 -5.31 -0.35
CA PRO A 140 -1.61 -4.84 0.88
C PRO A 140 -0.54 -4.33 1.85
N PRO A 141 -0.80 -3.22 2.56
CA PRO A 141 0.11 -2.73 3.58
C PRO A 141 0.27 -3.76 4.70
N ASP A 142 1.40 -3.72 5.42
CA ASP A 142 1.70 -4.74 6.42
C ASP A 142 0.63 -4.85 7.50
N TRP A 143 0.11 -3.72 7.99
CA TRP A 143 -0.96 -3.66 8.98
C TRP A 143 -2.23 -4.41 8.55
N TYR A 144 -2.55 -4.47 7.26
CA TYR A 144 -3.75 -5.16 6.76
C TYR A 144 -3.68 -6.67 7.01
N LYS A 145 -2.46 -7.22 7.02
CA LYS A 145 -2.20 -8.65 7.20
C LYS A 145 -2.14 -9.06 8.67
N THR A 146 -2.04 -8.09 9.58
CA THR A 146 -1.82 -8.38 11.00
C THR A 146 -3.09 -8.84 11.71
N ARG A 147 -2.92 -9.58 12.81
CA ARG A 147 -4.05 -10.10 13.58
C ARG A 147 -4.80 -8.96 14.28
N GLU A 148 -4.10 -7.90 14.64
CA GLU A 148 -4.61 -6.71 15.32
C GLU A 148 -5.70 -6.05 14.47
N TYR A 149 -5.42 -5.78 13.19
CA TYR A 149 -6.44 -5.25 12.27
C TYR A 149 -7.54 -6.28 12.01
N ARG A 150 -7.15 -7.49 11.58
CA ARG A 150 -8.08 -8.50 11.06
C ARG A 150 -9.12 -8.96 12.07
N SER A 151 -8.73 -9.14 13.33
CA SER A 151 -9.65 -9.62 14.37
C SER A 151 -10.58 -8.51 14.91
N ARG A 152 -10.13 -7.26 14.89
CA ARG A 152 -10.85 -6.13 15.49
C ARG A 152 -11.76 -5.42 14.50
N ALA A 153 -11.41 -5.36 13.22
CA ALA A 153 -12.21 -4.68 12.20
C ALA A 153 -13.66 -5.16 12.15
N VAL A 154 -13.91 -6.46 12.37
CA VAL A 154 -15.27 -7.04 12.39
C VAL A 154 -15.99 -6.94 13.75
N ARG A 155 -15.27 -6.60 14.82
CA ARG A 155 -15.81 -6.61 16.20
C ARG A 155 -16.03 -5.21 16.75
N GLU A 156 -15.08 -4.32 16.51
CA GLU A 156 -15.04 -2.95 17.02
C GLU A 156 -14.57 -1.96 15.94
N PRO A 157 -15.22 -1.92 14.75
CA PRO A 157 -14.75 -1.13 13.61
C PRO A 157 -14.55 0.35 13.95
N ARG A 158 -15.43 0.96 14.74
CA ARG A 158 -15.27 2.37 15.17
C ARG A 158 -13.97 2.60 15.93
N ALA A 159 -13.58 1.69 16.82
CA ALA A 159 -12.35 1.82 17.57
C ALA A 159 -11.12 1.68 16.66
N VAL A 160 -11.16 0.73 15.72
CA VAL A 160 -10.11 0.56 14.71
C VAL A 160 -9.99 1.81 13.83
N LEU A 161 -11.09 2.39 13.34
CA LEU A 161 -11.06 3.62 12.55
C LEU A 161 -10.47 4.80 13.33
N ARG A 162 -10.78 4.94 14.62
CA ARG A 162 -10.18 5.97 15.49
C ARG A 162 -8.67 5.82 15.61
N GLU A 163 -8.12 4.62 15.56
CA GLU A 163 -6.65 4.39 15.55
C GLU A 163 -6.00 4.83 14.23
N PHE A 164 -6.75 4.82 13.12
CA PHE A 164 -6.34 5.44 11.85
C PHE A 164 -6.59 6.96 11.82
N GLY A 165 -7.08 7.55 12.92
CA GLY A 165 -7.42 8.98 12.99
C GLY A 165 -8.76 9.34 12.33
N LEU A 166 -9.60 8.36 12.03
CA LEU A 166 -10.94 8.56 11.46
C LEU A 166 -12.01 8.37 12.54
N ASP A 167 -12.55 9.48 13.03
CA ASP A 167 -13.69 9.47 13.95
C ASP A 167 -14.99 9.79 13.18
N LEU A 168 -15.91 8.82 13.14
CA LEU A 168 -17.18 8.93 12.41
C LEU A 168 -18.33 9.15 13.39
N PRO A 169 -19.34 9.97 13.04
CA PRO A 169 -20.54 10.14 13.86
C PRO A 169 -21.17 8.80 14.25
N ASP A 170 -21.73 8.73 15.45
CA ASP A 170 -22.42 7.53 15.94
C ASP A 170 -23.62 7.14 15.06
N SER A 171 -24.20 8.11 14.35
CA SER A 171 -25.28 7.91 13.38
C SER A 171 -24.83 7.21 12.09
N THR A 172 -23.55 7.31 11.70
CA THR A 172 -23.05 6.69 10.46
C THR A 172 -22.96 5.18 10.62
N THR A 173 -23.65 4.42 9.78
CA THR A 173 -23.58 2.95 9.76
C THR A 173 -22.23 2.50 9.19
N ILE A 174 -21.47 1.69 9.92
CA ILE A 174 -20.26 1.07 9.39
C ILE A 174 -20.56 -0.34 8.89
N ARG A 175 -20.34 -0.57 7.59
CA ARG A 175 -20.47 -1.89 6.96
C ARG A 175 -19.09 -2.50 6.74
N VAL A 176 -18.81 -3.58 7.45
CA VAL A 176 -17.54 -4.30 7.32
C VAL A 176 -17.70 -5.43 6.32
N HIS A 177 -16.87 -5.43 5.27
CA HIS A 177 -16.86 -6.43 4.21
C HIS A 177 -15.69 -7.38 4.41
N ASP A 178 -16.00 -8.62 4.81
CA ASP A 178 -14.99 -9.66 5.02
C ASP A 178 -14.80 -10.51 3.76
N SER A 179 -13.59 -10.47 3.20
CA SER A 179 -13.20 -11.16 1.96
C SER A 179 -12.93 -12.65 2.22
N THR A 180 -13.99 -13.40 2.53
CA THR A 180 -13.95 -14.83 2.91
C THR A 180 -13.96 -15.80 1.72
N ALA A 181 -14.26 -15.31 0.52
CA ALA A 181 -14.33 -16.09 -0.72
C ALA A 181 -13.42 -15.49 -1.82
N ASP A 182 -13.77 -15.73 -3.08
CA ASP A 182 -13.16 -15.14 -4.28
C ASP A 182 -13.59 -13.68 -4.55
N MET A 183 -14.56 -13.17 -3.78
CA MET A 183 -14.96 -11.76 -3.78
C MET A 183 -13.80 -10.86 -3.30
N ARG A 184 -13.56 -9.76 -4.01
CA ARG A 184 -12.67 -8.68 -3.57
C ARG A 184 -13.44 -7.38 -3.57
N TYR A 185 -13.29 -6.62 -2.51
CA TYR A 185 -13.98 -5.34 -2.37
C TYR A 185 -13.03 -4.20 -2.67
N ILE A 186 -13.60 -3.10 -3.15
CA ILE A 186 -12.99 -1.77 -3.17
C ILE A 186 -14.04 -0.77 -2.65
N VAL A 187 -13.64 0.12 -1.76
CA VAL A 187 -14.51 1.22 -1.35
C VAL A 187 -14.49 2.28 -2.44
N LEU A 188 -15.68 2.73 -2.87
CA LEU A 188 -15.87 3.99 -3.59
C LEU A 188 -16.10 5.08 -2.53
N PRO A 189 -15.06 5.83 -2.11
CA PRO A 189 -15.23 6.87 -1.10
C PRO A 189 -16.07 8.04 -1.65
N ALA A 190 -16.69 8.80 -0.76
CA ALA A 190 -17.38 10.04 -1.13
C ALA A 190 -16.38 11.06 -1.69
N ARG A 191 -16.78 11.79 -2.74
CA ARG A 191 -15.98 12.88 -3.32
C ARG A 191 -15.81 14.00 -2.30
N PRO A 192 -14.59 14.48 -2.02
CA PRO A 192 -14.37 15.61 -1.13
C PRO A 192 -15.08 16.89 -1.61
N SER A 193 -15.60 17.68 -0.67
CA SER A 193 -16.12 19.02 -0.95
C SER A 193 -15.02 19.94 -1.46
N GLY A 194 -15.37 21.00 -2.20
CA GLY A 194 -14.40 21.97 -2.71
C GLY A 194 -13.57 21.47 -3.90
N THR A 195 -13.99 20.34 -4.49
CA THR A 195 -13.34 19.77 -5.68
C THR A 195 -14.11 20.09 -6.97
N ASP A 196 -15.04 21.04 -6.92
CA ASP A 196 -15.82 21.49 -8.08
C ASP A 196 -14.87 22.03 -9.16
N GLY A 197 -14.97 21.50 -10.37
CA GLY A 197 -14.11 21.90 -11.50
C GLY A 197 -12.73 21.24 -11.56
N MET A 198 -12.35 20.41 -10.59
CA MET A 198 -11.16 19.57 -10.73
C MET A 198 -11.36 18.54 -11.84
N ASP A 199 -10.31 18.33 -12.64
CA ASP A 199 -10.28 17.24 -13.62
C ASP A 199 -10.06 15.87 -12.94
N GLN A 200 -10.17 14.81 -13.72
CA GLN A 200 -10.07 13.44 -13.22
C GLN A 200 -8.68 13.14 -12.61
N ASP A 201 -7.60 13.66 -13.16
CA ASP A 201 -6.24 13.39 -12.68
C ASP A 201 -5.98 14.08 -11.34
N ALA A 202 -6.44 15.32 -11.19
CA ALA A 202 -6.39 16.05 -9.94
C ALA A 202 -7.25 15.38 -8.86
N LEU A 203 -8.43 14.86 -9.22
CA LEU A 203 -9.27 14.07 -8.32
C LEU A 203 -8.61 12.76 -7.91
N ALA A 204 -7.95 12.06 -8.84
CA ALA A 204 -7.23 10.81 -8.56
C ALA A 204 -6.11 11.02 -7.53
N ALA A 205 -5.45 12.18 -7.53
CA ALA A 205 -4.42 12.52 -6.55
C ALA A 205 -4.95 12.66 -5.10
N LEU A 206 -6.26 12.87 -4.93
CA LEU A 206 -6.91 12.91 -3.61
C LEU A 206 -7.23 11.51 -3.09
N VAL A 207 -7.42 10.53 -3.97
CA VAL A 207 -7.78 9.16 -3.59
C VAL A 207 -6.57 8.45 -3.00
N THR A 208 -6.74 7.91 -1.80
CA THR A 208 -5.68 7.17 -1.11
C THR A 208 -5.99 5.69 -1.08
N ARG A 209 -4.95 4.87 -0.87
CA ARG A 209 -5.13 3.45 -0.59
C ARG A 209 -6.07 3.23 0.61
N ASP A 210 -5.91 4.03 1.66
CA ASP A 210 -6.71 3.92 2.88
C ASP A 210 -8.18 4.30 2.64
N SER A 211 -8.45 5.28 1.76
CA SER A 211 -9.84 5.60 1.36
C SER A 211 -10.50 4.51 0.52
N MET A 212 -9.72 3.72 -0.21
CA MET A 212 -10.21 2.58 -1.00
C MET A 212 -10.32 1.28 -0.19
N ILE A 213 -9.69 1.21 0.99
CA ILE A 213 -9.91 0.15 1.99
C ILE A 213 -11.04 0.52 2.96
N GLY A 214 -11.25 1.82 3.18
CA GLY A 214 -12.20 2.36 4.15
C GLY A 214 -11.58 2.67 5.52
N THR A 215 -10.26 2.63 5.67
CA THR A 215 -9.57 3.02 6.91
C THR A 215 -9.30 4.52 7.00
N GLY A 216 -9.49 5.26 5.91
CA GLY A 216 -9.36 6.71 5.86
C GLY A 216 -10.34 7.34 4.88
N LEU A 217 -10.26 8.66 4.74
CA LEU A 217 -10.98 9.43 3.73
C LEU A 217 -10.02 9.86 2.61
N PRO A 218 -10.52 10.25 1.43
CA PRO A 218 -9.68 10.93 0.45
C PRO A 218 -9.12 12.23 1.04
N ARG A 219 -8.00 12.69 0.50
CA ARG A 219 -7.41 13.97 0.88
C ARG A 219 -8.37 15.10 0.55
N GLN A 220 -8.33 16.15 1.36
CA GLN A 220 -8.97 17.42 1.01
C GLN A 220 -8.08 18.18 0.01
N PRO A 221 -8.68 18.97 -0.90
CA PRO A 221 -7.93 19.82 -1.84
C PRO A 221 -7.11 20.90 -1.14
#